data_AF-A0A9D3UPD9-F1
#
_entry.id   AF-A0A9D3UPD9-F1
#
_cell.length_a   1.000
_cell.length_b   1.000
_cell.length_c   1.000
_cell.angle_alpha   90.00
_cell.angle_beta   90.00
_cell.angle_gamma   90.00
#
_symmetry.space_group_name_H-M   'P 1'
#
loop_
_entity.id
_entity.type
_entity.pdbx_description
1 polymer ?
#
loop_
_entity_poly.entity_id
_entity_poly.type
_entity_poly.pdbx_seq_one_letter_code
_entity_poly.pdbx_strand_id
1 'polypeptide(L)'
;MAGSAIKSLLPCVDSEFGKNVTDASKLVTNGIDTLLNHHVSLIANANNLPPEAKPLYYNQSGPFVPIICDPYMVEQTKQCGEGAVPLGNAIQEWKKYVCQVSGAGICSTTGRLTPDSYKQMSAAVNVSYALYSYGPFLASLVDCSMIRDTLKDMHQHHCPGLRKQSQRVYIGLLVATVSVMFCLFFWVFYGRERQHRKHNKTTSKVETPPVKE
;
A
#
# COMPACT_ATOMS: atom_id res chain seq x y z
N MET A 1 10.68 21.83 4.83
CA MET A 1 11.01 20.54 5.48
C MET A 1 9.74 19.70 5.70
N ALA A 2 8.99 19.40 4.63
CA ALA A 2 7.75 18.59 4.72
C ALA A 2 7.97 17.13 4.27
N GLY A 3 9.05 16.86 3.52
CA GLY A 3 9.35 15.52 3.00
C GLY A 3 9.86 14.52 4.04
N SER A 4 10.41 14.98 5.17
CA SER A 4 10.93 14.09 6.22
C SER A 4 9.83 13.53 7.12
N ALA A 5 8.84 14.34 7.51
CA ALA A 5 7.77 13.91 8.41
C ALA A 5 6.86 12.84 7.79
N ILE A 6 6.58 12.92 6.49
CA ILE A 6 5.76 11.95 5.75
C ILE A 6 6.50 10.62 5.59
N LYS A 7 7.81 10.66 5.26
CA LYS A 7 8.65 9.46 5.17
C LYS A 7 8.78 8.71 6.50
N SER A 8 8.74 9.40 7.63
CA SER A 8 8.83 8.77 8.95
C SER A 8 7.51 8.14 9.42
N LEU A 9 6.38 8.48 8.81
CA LEU A 9 5.05 7.96 9.19
C LEU A 9 4.65 6.72 8.38
N LEU A 10 5.23 6.56 7.19
CA LEU A 10 4.88 5.52 6.24
C LEU A 10 6.03 4.53 6.13
N PRO A 11 5.83 3.22 6.37
CA PRO A 11 6.85 2.19 6.21
C PRO A 11 7.09 1.89 4.72
N CYS A 12 7.44 2.93 3.95
CA CYS A 12 7.81 2.83 2.55
C CYS A 12 9.22 2.27 2.46
N VAL A 13 9.41 1.23 1.65
CA VAL A 13 10.74 0.70 1.36
C VAL A 13 11.27 1.39 0.11
N ASP A 14 10.93 0.88 -1.07
CA ASP A 14 11.24 1.46 -2.38
C ASP A 14 10.47 0.73 -3.50
N SER A 15 10.60 1.24 -4.73
CA SER A 15 9.94 0.70 -5.92
C SER A 15 10.52 -0.62 -6.41
N GLU A 16 11.78 -0.91 -6.09
CA GLU A 16 12.45 -2.16 -6.44
C GLU A 16 11.89 -3.30 -5.59
N PHE A 17 11.71 -3.05 -4.29
CA PHE A 17 11.09 -3.96 -3.37
C PHE A 17 9.61 -4.20 -3.73
N GLY A 18 8.87 -3.18 -4.18
CA GLY A 18 7.52 -3.37 -4.74
C GLY A 18 7.48 -4.33 -5.94
N LYS A 19 8.46 -4.24 -6.85
CA LYS A 19 8.61 -5.21 -7.96
C LYS A 19 8.93 -6.60 -7.44
N ASN A 20 9.86 -6.73 -6.50
CA ASN A 20 10.21 -8.02 -5.89
C ASN A 20 9.00 -8.67 -5.20
N VAL A 21 8.15 -7.90 -4.52
CA VAL A 21 6.89 -8.40 -3.94
C VAL A 21 5.94 -8.90 -5.02
N THR A 22 5.82 -8.18 -6.12
CA THR A 22 4.98 -8.61 -7.27
C THR A 22 5.51 -9.91 -7.87
N ASP A 23 6.81 -10.01 -8.08
CA ASP A 23 7.45 -11.19 -8.68
C ASP A 23 7.40 -12.40 -7.73
N ALA A 24 7.61 -12.17 -6.43
CA ALA A 24 7.40 -13.19 -5.41
C ALA A 24 5.95 -13.67 -5.37
N SER A 25 4.97 -12.75 -5.45
CA SER A 25 3.56 -13.10 -5.51
C SER A 25 3.26 -13.97 -6.74
N LYS A 26 3.76 -13.59 -7.93
CA LYS A 26 3.63 -14.39 -9.16
C LYS A 26 4.24 -15.78 -9.01
N LEU A 27 5.45 -15.85 -8.44
CA LEU A 27 6.15 -17.11 -8.22
C LEU A 27 5.34 -18.06 -7.32
N VAL A 28 4.77 -17.55 -6.23
CA VAL A 28 3.95 -18.34 -5.31
C VAL A 28 2.64 -18.77 -5.96
N THR A 29 1.93 -17.87 -6.63
CA THR A 29 0.71 -18.19 -7.41
C THR A 29 0.97 -19.32 -8.40
N ASN A 30 2.01 -19.19 -9.24
CA ASN A 30 2.37 -20.21 -10.22
C ASN A 30 2.78 -21.53 -9.58
N GLY A 31 3.47 -21.49 -8.43
CA GLY A 31 3.82 -22.69 -7.68
C GLY A 31 2.60 -23.44 -7.16
N ILE A 32 1.62 -22.73 -6.59
CA ILE A 32 0.36 -23.31 -6.11
C ILE A 32 -0.43 -23.90 -7.28
N ASP A 33 -0.57 -23.17 -8.38
CA ASP A 33 -1.31 -23.62 -9.56
C ASP A 33 -0.64 -24.86 -10.19
N THR A 34 0.69 -24.90 -10.21
CA THR A 34 1.46 -26.07 -10.67
C THR A 34 1.17 -27.30 -9.81
N LEU A 35 1.17 -27.16 -8.48
CA LEU A 35 0.85 -28.25 -7.56
C LEU A 35 -0.57 -28.78 -7.75
N LEU A 36 -1.54 -27.87 -7.95
CA LEU A 36 -2.92 -28.23 -8.24
C LEU A 36 -3.05 -28.97 -9.58
N ASN A 37 -2.39 -28.49 -10.62
CA ASN A 37 -2.38 -29.13 -11.93
C ASN A 37 -1.72 -30.51 -11.90
N HIS A 38 -0.68 -30.66 -11.09
CA HIS A 38 -0.04 -31.96 -10.87
C HIS A 38 -0.98 -32.93 -10.17
N HIS A 39 -1.71 -32.49 -9.14
CA HIS A 39 -2.73 -33.30 -8.50
C HIS A 39 -3.85 -33.69 -9.49
N VAL A 40 -4.33 -32.76 -10.30
CA VAL A 40 -5.35 -33.04 -11.32
C VAL A 40 -4.86 -34.09 -12.32
N SER A 41 -3.66 -33.92 -12.88
CA SER A 41 -3.14 -34.81 -13.93
C SER A 41 -2.74 -36.19 -13.41
N LEU A 42 -2.06 -36.28 -12.26
CA LEU A 42 -1.51 -37.54 -11.75
C LEU A 42 -2.45 -38.30 -10.81
N ILE A 43 -3.45 -37.63 -10.23
CA ILE A 43 -4.36 -38.27 -9.28
C ILE A 43 -5.77 -38.26 -9.85
N ALA A 44 -6.39 -37.10 -10.06
CA ALA A 44 -7.80 -37.02 -10.45
C ALA A 44 -8.09 -37.63 -11.83
N ASN A 45 -7.18 -37.41 -12.79
CA ASN A 45 -7.32 -37.86 -14.18
C ASN A 45 -6.61 -39.20 -14.46
N ALA A 46 -5.96 -39.80 -13.48
CA ALA A 46 -5.13 -40.99 -13.67
C ALA A 46 -5.94 -42.30 -13.54
N ASN A 47 -6.30 -42.89 -14.69
CA ASN A 47 -7.15 -44.09 -14.74
C ASN A 47 -6.48 -45.40 -14.25
N ASN A 48 -5.20 -45.38 -13.88
CA ASN A 48 -4.39 -46.56 -13.62
C ASN A 48 -3.82 -46.63 -12.19
N LEU A 49 -4.41 -45.92 -11.23
CA LEU A 49 -3.97 -46.07 -9.84
C LEU A 49 -4.25 -47.50 -9.35
N PRO A 50 -3.32 -48.11 -8.58
CA PRO A 50 -3.51 -49.43 -8.04
C PRO A 50 -4.49 -49.40 -6.84
N PRO A 51 -5.28 -50.46 -6.58
CA PRO A 51 -6.24 -50.51 -5.47
C PRO A 51 -5.67 -50.26 -4.08
N GLU A 52 -4.37 -50.48 -3.91
CA GLU A 52 -3.60 -50.25 -2.68
C GLU A 52 -3.33 -48.76 -2.43
N ALA A 53 -3.42 -47.90 -3.45
CA ALA A 53 -3.19 -46.45 -3.34
C ALA A 53 -4.37 -45.69 -2.71
N LYS A 54 -5.19 -46.33 -1.87
CA LYS A 54 -6.24 -45.64 -1.11
C LYS A 54 -5.59 -44.55 -0.21
N PRO A 55 -6.19 -43.36 -0.11
CA PRO A 55 -7.51 -42.95 -0.63
C PRO A 55 -7.48 -42.39 -2.06
N LEU A 56 -6.33 -42.38 -2.74
CA LEU A 56 -6.17 -41.85 -4.11
C LEU A 56 -6.82 -42.75 -5.17
N TYR A 57 -6.94 -44.05 -4.87
CA TYR A 57 -7.69 -45.00 -5.68
C TYR A 57 -9.19 -44.92 -5.38
N TYR A 58 -9.98 -44.50 -6.37
CA TYR A 58 -11.44 -44.51 -6.35
C TYR A 58 -11.99 -44.69 -7.77
N ASN A 59 -13.31 -44.88 -7.91
CA ASN A 59 -13.96 -45.06 -9.22
C ASN A 59 -13.97 -43.73 -9.99
N GLN A 60 -12.85 -43.42 -10.64
CA GLN A 60 -12.63 -42.25 -11.49
C GLN A 60 -13.40 -42.38 -12.81
N SER A 61 -14.71 -42.52 -12.68
CA SER A 61 -15.65 -42.47 -13.78
C SER A 61 -16.04 -41.01 -14.03
N GLY A 62 -16.12 -40.57 -15.29
CA GLY A 62 -16.54 -39.22 -15.65
C GLY A 62 -15.50 -38.43 -16.45
N PRO A 63 -15.88 -37.23 -16.92
CA PRO A 63 -15.01 -36.39 -17.76
C PRO A 63 -13.77 -35.95 -16.98
N PHE A 64 -12.67 -35.69 -17.70
CA PHE A 64 -11.43 -35.20 -17.10
C PHE A 64 -11.63 -33.85 -16.43
N VAL A 65 -11.06 -33.71 -15.24
CA VAL A 65 -11.02 -32.44 -14.50
C VAL A 65 -10.09 -31.49 -15.25
N PRO A 66 -10.51 -30.25 -15.58
CA PRO A 66 -9.67 -29.29 -16.26
C PRO A 66 -8.55 -28.79 -15.33
N ILE A 67 -7.40 -28.47 -15.91
CA ILE A 67 -6.29 -27.83 -15.18
C ILE A 67 -6.48 -26.32 -15.11
N ILE A 68 -5.81 -25.66 -14.18
CA ILE A 68 -5.73 -24.19 -14.11
C ILE A 68 -4.74 -23.72 -15.17
N CYS A 69 -5.16 -22.81 -16.05
CA CYS A 69 -4.26 -22.10 -16.96
C CYS A 69 -3.49 -20.99 -16.22
N ASP A 70 -2.30 -20.67 -16.72
CA ASP A 70 -1.46 -19.60 -16.16
C ASP A 70 -2.24 -18.26 -16.12
N PRO A 71 -2.48 -17.67 -14.94
CA PRO A 71 -3.25 -16.44 -14.81
C PRO A 71 -2.49 -15.20 -15.31
N TYR A 72 -1.19 -15.33 -15.63
CA TYR A 72 -0.33 -14.27 -16.16
C TYR A 72 -0.06 -14.39 -17.66
N MET A 73 -0.85 -15.21 -18.39
CA MET A 73 -0.78 -15.25 -19.86
C MET A 73 -0.87 -13.84 -20.47
N VAL A 74 -0.05 -13.59 -21.48
CA VAL A 74 -0.04 -12.31 -22.22
C VAL A 74 -1.40 -12.12 -22.91
N GLU A 75 -1.88 -10.88 -22.97
CA GLU A 75 -3.20 -10.40 -23.45
C GLU A 75 -3.79 -11.10 -24.71
N GLN A 76 -2.96 -11.71 -25.56
CA GLN A 76 -3.34 -12.36 -26.82
C GLN A 76 -3.85 -13.81 -26.65
N THR A 77 -3.67 -14.44 -25.48
CA THR A 77 -4.17 -15.79 -25.14
C THR A 77 -5.04 -15.78 -23.86
N LYS A 78 -5.85 -14.74 -23.67
CA LYS A 78 -6.77 -14.62 -22.51
C LYS A 78 -7.82 -15.75 -22.40
N GLN A 79 -7.94 -16.59 -23.42
CA GLN A 79 -8.78 -17.78 -23.38
C GLN A 79 -7.93 -19.00 -23.11
N CYS A 80 -8.23 -19.68 -22.02
CA CYS A 80 -7.62 -20.96 -21.69
C CYS A 80 -8.01 -21.99 -22.76
N GLY A 81 -7.06 -22.80 -23.19
CA GLY A 81 -7.30 -23.85 -24.18
C GLY A 81 -8.29 -24.91 -23.68
N GLU A 82 -8.70 -25.81 -24.56
CA GLU A 82 -9.56 -26.94 -24.18
C GLU A 82 -8.95 -27.73 -23.01
N GLY A 83 -9.79 -28.08 -22.02
CA GLY A 83 -9.33 -28.78 -20.82
C GLY A 83 -8.60 -27.90 -19.80
N ALA A 84 -8.57 -26.58 -19.99
CA ALA A 84 -8.07 -25.63 -18.99
C ALA A 84 -9.14 -24.62 -18.57
N VAL A 85 -9.06 -24.14 -17.33
CA VAL A 85 -10.01 -23.19 -16.73
C VAL A 85 -9.25 -22.02 -16.10
N PRO A 86 -9.72 -20.77 -16.25
CA PRO A 86 -9.13 -19.64 -15.56
C PRO A 86 -9.23 -19.79 -14.04
N LEU A 87 -8.20 -19.32 -13.32
CA LEU A 87 -8.08 -19.41 -11.87
C LEU A 87 -9.35 -18.95 -11.13
N GLY A 88 -9.96 -17.83 -11.57
CA GLY A 88 -11.19 -17.29 -10.97
C GLY A 88 -12.43 -18.19 -11.09
N ASN A 89 -12.48 -19.09 -12.08
CA ASN A 89 -13.61 -19.98 -12.31
C ASN A 89 -13.34 -21.43 -11.88
N ALA A 90 -12.10 -21.76 -11.50
CA ALA A 90 -11.67 -23.13 -11.23
C ALA A 90 -12.54 -23.84 -10.17
N ILE A 91 -12.86 -23.16 -9.06
CA ILE A 91 -13.69 -23.72 -7.98
C ILE A 91 -15.09 -24.09 -8.50
N GLN A 92 -15.72 -23.21 -9.26
CA GLN A 92 -17.06 -23.44 -9.80
C GLN A 92 -17.07 -24.58 -10.83
N GLU A 93 -16.02 -24.66 -11.65
CA GLU A 93 -15.90 -25.71 -12.65
C GLU A 93 -15.63 -27.08 -12.02
N TRP A 94 -14.67 -27.16 -11.09
CA TRP A 94 -14.31 -28.40 -10.39
C TRP A 94 -15.43 -28.99 -9.56
N LYS A 95 -16.37 -28.17 -9.09
CA LYS A 95 -17.56 -28.63 -8.35
C LYS A 95 -18.37 -29.68 -9.14
N LYS A 96 -18.38 -29.61 -10.47
CA LYS A 96 -19.10 -30.54 -11.35
C LYS A 96 -18.50 -31.95 -11.37
N TYR A 97 -17.27 -32.11 -10.88
CA TYR A 97 -16.50 -33.35 -10.90
C TYR A 97 -16.48 -34.05 -9.54
N VAL A 98 -17.13 -33.47 -8.52
CA VAL A 98 -17.17 -34.01 -7.16
C VAL A 98 -18.13 -35.19 -7.10
N CYS A 99 -17.63 -36.32 -6.60
CA CYS A 99 -18.42 -37.51 -6.35
C CYS A 99 -19.04 -37.50 -4.94
N GLN A 100 -20.06 -38.32 -4.72
CA GLN A 100 -20.49 -38.71 -3.37
C GLN A 100 -19.58 -39.82 -2.85
N VAL A 101 -19.18 -39.75 -1.59
CA VAL A 101 -18.27 -40.74 -0.97
C VAL A 101 -19.03 -41.75 -0.11
N SER A 102 -18.54 -42.99 -0.12
CA SER A 102 -18.96 -44.06 0.79
C SER A 102 -18.34 -43.90 2.19
N GLY A 103 -18.74 -44.73 3.16
CA GLY A 103 -18.14 -44.72 4.51
C GLY A 103 -16.63 -45.01 4.56
N ALA A 104 -16.05 -45.52 3.47
CA ALA A 104 -14.62 -45.74 3.30
C ALA A 104 -13.88 -44.52 2.69
N GLY A 105 -14.56 -43.40 2.44
CA GLY A 105 -13.97 -42.19 1.83
C GLY A 105 -13.74 -42.29 0.32
N ILE A 106 -14.28 -43.32 -0.33
CA ILE A 106 -14.09 -43.60 -1.77
C ILE A 106 -15.35 -43.16 -2.52
N CYS A 107 -15.19 -42.57 -3.71
CA CYS A 107 -16.30 -42.20 -4.59
C CYS A 107 -17.24 -43.39 -4.88
N SER A 108 -18.52 -43.22 -4.54
CA SER A 108 -19.62 -44.14 -4.83
C SER A 108 -20.38 -43.78 -6.10
N THR A 109 -20.29 -42.52 -6.56
CA THR A 109 -20.91 -42.04 -7.81
C THR A 109 -19.84 -41.66 -8.82
N THR A 110 -20.24 -41.47 -10.08
CA THR A 110 -19.41 -40.85 -11.13
C THR A 110 -18.82 -39.52 -10.62
N GLY A 111 -17.52 -39.36 -10.75
CA GLY A 111 -16.76 -38.18 -10.35
C GLY A 111 -15.27 -38.48 -10.24
N ARG A 112 -14.45 -37.43 -10.35
CA ARG A 112 -12.99 -37.49 -10.32
C ARG A 112 -12.39 -36.70 -9.14
N LEU A 113 -13.22 -36.21 -8.22
CA LEU A 113 -12.77 -35.50 -7.01
C LEU A 113 -13.60 -35.97 -5.82
N THR A 114 -12.95 -36.24 -4.68
CA THR A 114 -13.65 -36.44 -3.41
C THR A 114 -14.00 -35.08 -2.81
N PRO A 115 -15.00 -35.00 -1.91
CA PRO A 115 -15.31 -33.76 -1.21
C PRO A 115 -14.10 -33.17 -0.46
N ASP A 116 -13.25 -34.03 0.11
CA ASP A 116 -12.04 -33.61 0.81
C ASP A 116 -10.98 -33.05 -0.15
N SER A 117 -10.73 -33.72 -1.28
CA SER A 117 -9.77 -33.21 -2.28
C SER A 117 -10.26 -31.88 -2.86
N TYR A 118 -11.54 -31.79 -3.21
CA TYR A 118 -12.16 -30.56 -3.68
C TYR A 118 -12.03 -29.42 -2.67
N LYS A 119 -12.24 -29.68 -1.37
CA LYS A 119 -12.11 -28.66 -0.32
C LYS A 119 -10.68 -28.14 -0.20
N GLN A 120 -9.69 -29.05 -0.20
CA GLN A 120 -8.27 -28.67 -0.13
C GLN A 120 -7.84 -27.89 -1.37
N MET A 121 -8.21 -28.38 -2.57
CA MET A 121 -7.93 -27.71 -3.83
C MET A 121 -8.58 -26.33 -3.90
N SER A 122 -9.83 -26.19 -3.46
CA SER A 122 -10.53 -24.90 -3.41
C SER A 122 -9.87 -23.90 -2.47
N ALA A 123 -9.38 -24.36 -1.31
CA ALA A 123 -8.64 -23.49 -0.39
C ALA A 123 -7.34 -22.98 -1.02
N ALA A 124 -6.59 -23.85 -1.70
CA ALA A 124 -5.37 -23.48 -2.41
C ALA A 124 -5.66 -22.50 -3.57
N VAL A 125 -6.72 -22.73 -4.34
CA VAL A 125 -7.17 -21.79 -5.38
C VAL A 125 -7.51 -20.43 -4.78
N ASN A 126 -8.18 -20.38 -3.63
CA ASN A 126 -8.52 -19.10 -3.00
C ASN A 126 -7.26 -18.32 -2.55
N VAL A 127 -6.23 -19.02 -2.06
CA VAL A 127 -4.94 -18.39 -1.73
C VAL A 127 -4.24 -17.89 -3.00
N SER A 128 -4.17 -18.72 -4.04
CA SER A 128 -3.59 -18.35 -5.34
C SER A 128 -4.32 -17.13 -5.94
N TYR A 129 -5.65 -17.14 -5.90
CA TYR A 129 -6.49 -16.03 -6.38
C TYR A 129 -6.29 -14.75 -5.57
N ALA A 130 -6.17 -14.86 -4.24
CA ALA A 130 -5.87 -13.70 -3.39
C ALA A 130 -4.50 -13.10 -3.71
N LEU A 131 -3.47 -13.92 -3.88
CA LEU A 131 -2.13 -13.47 -4.29
C LEU A 131 -2.17 -12.83 -5.69
N TYR A 132 -2.87 -13.45 -6.64
CA TYR A 132 -3.06 -12.92 -7.98
C TYR A 132 -3.76 -11.54 -7.98
N SER A 133 -4.88 -11.42 -7.28
CA SER A 133 -5.72 -10.22 -7.29
C SER A 133 -5.18 -9.10 -6.42
N TYR A 134 -4.59 -9.40 -5.26
CA TYR A 134 -4.12 -8.40 -4.29
C TYR A 134 -2.62 -8.15 -4.34
N GLY A 135 -1.83 -9.02 -4.98
CA GLY A 135 -0.37 -8.86 -5.11
C GLY A 135 0.07 -7.49 -5.64
N PRO A 136 -0.49 -7.00 -6.76
CA PRO A 136 -0.16 -5.67 -7.30
C PRO A 136 -0.51 -4.51 -6.35
N PHE A 137 -1.60 -4.63 -5.60
CA PHE A 137 -2.01 -3.64 -4.61
C PHE A 137 -1.03 -3.61 -3.43
N LEU A 138 -0.67 -4.79 -2.90
CA LEU A 138 0.32 -4.91 -1.82
C LEU A 138 1.68 -4.35 -2.25
N ALA A 139 2.10 -4.61 -3.49
CA ALA A 139 3.31 -4.03 -4.06
C ALA A 139 3.25 -2.50 -4.14
N SER A 140 2.10 -1.92 -4.52
CA SER A 140 1.95 -0.46 -4.61
C SER A 140 1.89 0.23 -3.24
N LEU A 141 1.34 -0.43 -2.22
CA LEU A 141 1.40 0.05 -0.83
C LEU A 141 2.84 0.14 -0.32
N VAL A 142 3.65 -0.86 -0.68
CA VAL A 142 5.05 -0.98 -0.26
C VAL A 142 5.97 0.01 -0.99
N ASP A 143 5.73 0.25 -2.27
CA ASP A 143 6.40 1.28 -3.09
C ASP A 143 5.95 2.71 -2.72
N CYS A 144 4.86 2.85 -1.95
CA CYS A 144 4.28 4.14 -1.56
C CYS A 144 3.90 5.06 -2.73
N SER A 145 3.85 4.57 -3.96
CA SER A 145 3.34 5.31 -5.12
C SER A 145 1.88 5.72 -4.89
N MET A 146 1.02 4.79 -4.46
CA MET A 146 -0.38 5.06 -4.15
C MET A 146 -0.54 6.11 -3.04
N ILE A 147 0.26 6.02 -1.97
CA ILE A 147 0.15 6.90 -0.80
C ILE A 147 0.70 8.29 -1.11
N ARG A 148 1.81 8.36 -1.86
CA ARG A 148 2.36 9.62 -2.34
C ARG A 148 1.39 10.33 -3.28
N ASP A 149 0.76 9.60 -4.19
CA ASP A 149 -0.13 10.19 -5.18
C ASP A 149 -1.44 10.67 -4.54
N THR A 150 -2.02 9.90 -3.61
CA THR A 150 -3.19 10.34 -2.82
C THR A 150 -2.88 11.51 -1.89
N LEU A 151 -1.74 11.51 -1.20
CA LEU A 151 -1.37 12.64 -0.35
C LEU A 151 -1.04 13.90 -1.16
N LYS A 152 -0.44 13.74 -2.34
CA LYS A 152 -0.19 14.84 -3.28
C LYS A 152 -1.49 15.42 -3.80
N ASP A 153 -2.44 14.57 -4.17
CA ASP A 153 -3.77 14.98 -4.63
C ASP A 153 -4.55 15.71 -3.53
N MET A 154 -4.55 15.18 -2.31
CA MET A 154 -5.17 15.82 -1.14
C MET A 154 -4.50 17.15 -0.80
N HIS A 155 -3.17 17.25 -0.88
CA HIS A 155 -2.47 18.50 -0.65
C HIS A 155 -2.81 19.55 -1.71
N GLN A 156 -2.98 19.13 -2.96
CA GLN A 156 -3.21 20.01 -4.10
C GLN A 156 -4.66 20.50 -4.17
N HIS A 157 -5.64 19.65 -3.84
CA HIS A 157 -7.07 19.95 -3.97
C HIS A 157 -7.75 20.36 -2.65
N HIS A 158 -7.29 19.87 -1.49
CA HIS A 158 -7.98 20.08 -0.20
C HIS A 158 -7.29 21.05 0.77
N CYS A 159 -6.08 21.55 0.47
CA CYS A 159 -5.35 22.47 1.34
C CYS A 159 -5.18 23.94 0.84
N PRO A 160 -6.13 24.59 0.12
CA PRO A 160 -6.00 26.03 -0.15
C PRO A 160 -6.23 26.90 1.10
N GLY A 161 -6.98 26.39 2.08
CA GLY A 161 -7.32 27.10 3.32
C GLY A 161 -6.13 27.30 4.27
N LEU A 162 -5.31 26.26 4.48
CA LEU A 162 -4.11 26.34 5.32
C LEU A 162 -3.07 27.32 4.75
N ARG A 163 -2.95 27.41 3.43
CA ARG A 163 -2.04 28.35 2.76
C ARG A 163 -2.52 29.80 2.89
N LYS A 164 -3.84 30.04 2.81
CA LYS A 164 -4.42 31.38 3.02
C LYS A 164 -4.34 31.83 4.48
N GLN A 165 -4.57 30.94 5.45
CA GLN A 165 -4.51 31.29 6.87
C GLN A 165 -3.07 31.52 7.34
N SER A 166 -2.10 30.69 6.91
CA SER A 166 -0.69 30.90 7.26
C SER A 166 -0.14 32.21 6.69
N GLN A 167 -0.58 32.59 5.48
CA GLN A 167 -0.20 33.86 4.87
C GLN A 167 -0.70 35.07 5.69
N ARG A 168 -1.93 35.02 6.24
CA ARG A 168 -2.45 36.07 7.12
C ARG A 168 -1.68 36.18 8.43
N VAL A 169 -1.36 35.04 9.06
CA VAL A 169 -0.57 35.00 10.29
C VAL A 169 0.84 35.55 10.05
N TYR A 170 1.46 35.21 8.91
CA TYR A 170 2.78 35.72 8.54
C TYR A 170 2.77 37.24 8.33
N ILE A 171 1.77 37.78 7.63
CA ILE A 171 1.60 39.23 7.46
C ILE A 171 1.43 39.91 8.82
N GLY A 172 0.60 39.35 9.72
CA GLY A 172 0.40 39.88 11.07
C GLY A 172 1.69 39.91 11.88
N LEU A 173 2.49 38.84 11.83
CA LEU A 173 3.78 38.75 12.51
C LEU A 173 4.78 39.79 11.96
N LEU A 174 4.78 39.99 10.64
CA LEU A 174 5.66 40.96 9.97
C LEU A 174 5.31 42.41 10.35
N VAL A 175 4.02 42.73 10.43
CA VAL A 175 3.57 44.05 10.90
C VAL A 175 3.95 44.28 12.36
N ALA A 176 3.82 43.27 13.22
CA ALA A 176 4.20 43.36 14.63
C ALA A 176 5.70 43.60 14.81
N THR A 177 6.56 42.89 14.06
CA THR A 177 8.02 43.05 14.15
C THR A 177 8.46 44.43 13.69
N VAL A 178 7.88 44.92 12.58
CA VAL A 178 8.13 46.28 12.06
C VAL A 178 7.70 47.34 13.09
N SER A 179 6.52 47.19 13.70
CA SER A 179 6.04 48.13 14.72
C SER A 179 6.99 48.21 15.92
N VAL A 180 7.47 47.07 16.43
CA VAL A 180 8.41 47.05 17.56
C VAL A 180 9.73 47.73 17.19
N MET A 181 10.26 47.47 16.00
CA MET A 181 11.47 48.13 15.52
C MET A 181 11.30 49.65 15.46
N PHE A 182 10.19 50.15 14.91
CA PHE A 182 9.91 51.59 14.89
C PHE A 182 9.80 52.19 16.29
N CYS A 183 9.11 51.53 17.22
CA CYS A 183 9.03 51.99 18.61
C CYS A 183 10.42 52.11 19.26
N LEU A 184 11.30 51.14 19.03
CA LEU A 184 12.68 51.17 19.55
C LEU A 184 13.49 52.30 18.92
N PHE A 185 13.37 52.53 17.61
CA PHE A 185 14.03 53.66 16.94
C PHE A 185 13.63 55.00 17.55
N PHE A 186 12.33 55.27 17.69
CA PHE A 186 11.85 56.51 18.30
C PHE A 186 12.33 56.68 19.75
N TRP A 187 12.36 55.61 20.53
CA TRP A 187 12.84 55.66 21.90
C TRP A 187 14.33 56.02 22.01
N VAL A 188 15.17 55.45 21.13
CA VAL A 188 16.61 55.77 21.06
C VAL A 188 16.83 57.22 20.66
N PHE A 189 16.12 57.71 19.64
CA PHE A 189 16.22 59.11 19.20
C PHE A 189 15.78 60.10 20.29
N TYR A 190 14.64 59.87 20.93
CA TYR A 190 14.15 60.71 22.01
C TYR A 190 15.07 60.67 23.24
N GLY A 191 15.59 59.49 23.58
CA GLY A 191 16.57 59.32 24.66
C GLY A 191 17.86 60.10 24.40
N ARG A 192 18.40 60.03 23.16
CA ARG A 192 19.55 60.83 22.74
C ARG A 192 19.28 62.32 22.85
N GLU A 193 18.17 62.80 22.29
CA GLU A 193 17.84 64.23 22.33
C GLU A 193 17.70 64.73 23.78
N ARG A 194 17.07 63.94 24.65
CA ARG A 194 16.95 64.27 26.08
C ARG A 194 18.30 64.28 26.79
N GLN A 195 19.21 63.36 26.47
CA GLN A 195 20.57 63.37 27.00
C GLN A 195 21.36 64.59 26.52
N HIS A 196 21.28 64.95 25.24
CA HIS A 196 21.89 66.16 24.70
C HIS A 196 21.36 67.44 25.37
N ARG A 197 20.03 67.54 25.59
CA ARG A 197 19.45 68.67 26.33
C ARG A 197 19.91 68.74 27.79
N LYS A 198 20.12 67.61 28.46
CA LYS A 198 20.67 67.58 29.82
C LYS A 198 22.14 67.98 29.84
N HIS A 199 22.95 67.47 28.92
CA HIS A 199 24.38 67.80 28.86
C HIS A 199 24.61 69.29 28.59
N ASN A 200 23.92 69.89 27.61
CA ASN A 200 24.00 71.33 27.33
C ASN A 200 23.57 72.21 28.52
N LYS A 201 22.59 71.77 29.33
CA LYS A 201 22.18 72.48 30.55
C LYS A 201 23.21 72.40 31.68
N THR A 202 23.98 71.32 31.75
CA THR A 202 25.05 71.18 32.75
C THR A 202 26.26 72.01 32.36
N THR A 203 26.66 72.03 31.08
CA THR A 203 27.77 72.88 30.60
C THR A 203 27.45 74.37 30.79
N SER A 204 26.22 74.80 30.50
CA SER A 204 25.75 76.18 30.75
C SER A 204 25.77 76.59 32.24
N LYS A 205 25.59 75.65 33.18
CA LYS A 205 25.63 75.96 34.62
C LYS A 205 27.04 76.06 35.19
N VAL A 206 28.03 75.43 34.55
CA VAL A 206 29.43 75.49 34.98
C VAL A 206 30.09 76.83 34.64
N GLU A 207 29.53 77.60 33.70
CA GLU A 207 30.13 78.85 33.20
C GLU A 207 29.65 80.13 33.92
N THR A 208 28.72 80.04 34.87
CA THR A 208 28.34 81.17 35.74
C THR A 208 29.11 81.13 37.06
N PRO A 209 30.11 82.01 37.29
CA PRO A 209 30.82 82.08 38.57
C PRO A 209 29.93 82.70 39.66
N PRO A 210 30.09 82.32 40.93
CA PRO A 210 29.32 82.91 42.02
C PRO A 210 29.76 84.36 42.29
N VAL A 211 28.78 85.26 42.29
CA VAL A 211 28.92 86.66 42.73
C VAL A 211 29.15 86.67 44.24
N LYS A 212 30.19 87.38 44.68
CA LYS A 212 30.56 87.59 46.09
C LYS A 212 29.68 88.69 46.69
N GLU A 213 29.11 88.43 47.86
CA GLU A 213 28.79 89.45 48.89
C GLU A 213 29.67 89.20 50.10
#